data_AF-A0A803TVJ5-F1
#
_entry.id   AF-A0A803TVJ5-F1
#
_cell.length_a   1.000
_cell.length_b   1.000
_cell.length_c   1.000
_cell.angle_alpha   90.00
_cell.angle_beta   90.00
_cell.angle_gamma   90.00
#
_symmetry.space_group_name_H-M   'P 1'
#
loop_
_entity.id
_entity.type
_entity.pdbx_description
1 polymer ?
#
loop_
_entity_poly.entity_id
_entity_poly.type
_entity_poly.pdbx_seq_one_letter_code
_entity_poly.pdbx_strand_id
1 'polypeptide(L)'
;IQMTDPLQKVIEHLGQMLKVPPNRTFLLLHDRELAADATAGRLGLGVADIVDYIPCFPENKTSPENKTYDSGNMQLRVQGKDKSSEIKITVRKGEPLQVLMNRYRQAQGLDRLKLVFPFDGQTLIET
;
A
#
# COMPACT_ATOMS: atom_id res chain seq x y z
N ILE A 1 6.64 -18.77 -21.91
CA ILE A 1 5.71 -18.95 -20.76
C ILE A 1 4.70 -20.00 -21.18
N GLN A 2 4.60 -21.08 -20.42
CA GLN A 2 3.72 -22.23 -20.65
C GLN A 2 2.73 -22.38 -19.48
N MET A 3 1.66 -23.16 -19.65
CA MET A 3 0.65 -23.40 -18.60
C MET A 3 1.20 -24.07 -17.33
N THR A 4 2.32 -24.79 -17.46
CA THR A 4 3.02 -25.48 -16.37
C THR A 4 4.10 -24.62 -15.73
N ASP A 5 4.44 -23.48 -16.32
CA ASP A 5 5.40 -22.57 -15.71
C ASP A 5 4.78 -21.91 -14.46
N PRO A 6 5.58 -21.68 -13.40
CA PRO A 6 5.15 -20.84 -12.29
C PRO A 6 4.84 -19.42 -12.76
N LEU A 7 3.82 -18.80 -12.16
CA LEU A 7 3.44 -17.42 -12.43
C LEU A 7 4.59 -16.44 -12.16
N GLN A 8 5.56 -16.80 -11.32
CA GLN A 8 6.82 -16.08 -11.12
C GLN A 8 7.52 -15.73 -12.45
N LYS A 9 7.52 -16.64 -13.43
CA LYS A 9 8.11 -16.34 -14.76
C LYS A 9 7.34 -15.26 -15.51
N VAL A 10 6.02 -15.20 -15.32
CA VAL A 10 5.16 -14.14 -15.88
C VAL A 10 5.49 -12.81 -15.21
N ILE A 11 5.62 -12.80 -13.87
CA ILE A 11 5.99 -11.62 -13.08
C ILE A 11 7.35 -11.07 -13.53
N GLU A 12 8.34 -11.93 -13.70
CA GLU A 12 9.68 -11.54 -14.17
C GLU A 12 9.65 -10.99 -15.60
N HIS A 13 8.93 -11.66 -16.50
CA HIS A 13 8.83 -11.22 -17.89
C HIS A 13 8.12 -9.86 -18.03
N LEU A 14 6.99 -9.69 -17.34
CA LEU A 14 6.26 -8.42 -17.29
C LEU A 14 7.08 -7.34 -16.58
N GLY A 15 7.78 -7.67 -15.50
CA GLY A 15 8.68 -6.76 -14.79
C GLY A 15 9.81 -6.26 -15.69
N GLN A 16 10.45 -7.13 -16.47
CA GLN A 16 11.47 -6.73 -17.44
C GLN A 16 10.89 -5.84 -18.55
N MET A 17 9.74 -6.22 -19.10
CA MET A 17 9.08 -5.48 -20.17
C MET A 17 8.63 -4.08 -19.72
N LEU A 18 8.09 -3.98 -18.51
CA LEU A 18 7.56 -2.74 -17.93
C LEU A 18 8.60 -1.97 -17.10
N LYS A 19 9.83 -2.49 -16.98
CA LYS A 19 10.92 -1.95 -16.15
C LYS A 19 10.53 -1.78 -14.67
N VAL A 20 9.79 -2.74 -14.14
CA VAL A 20 9.38 -2.82 -12.72
C VAL A 20 10.18 -3.93 -12.02
N PRO A 21 10.76 -3.68 -10.84
CA PRO A 21 11.48 -4.72 -10.09
C PRO A 21 10.52 -5.83 -9.60
N PRO A 22 10.92 -7.12 -9.70
CA PRO A 22 10.02 -8.26 -9.46
C PRO A 22 9.58 -8.42 -8.00
N ASN A 23 10.34 -7.90 -7.03
CA ASN A 23 10.04 -8.05 -5.59
C ASN A 23 8.86 -7.20 -5.10
N ARG A 24 8.10 -6.56 -6.01
CA ARG A 24 7.05 -5.58 -5.69
C ARG A 24 5.90 -5.65 -6.69
N THR A 25 5.42 -6.84 -7.00
CA THR A 25 4.36 -7.04 -8.00
C THR A 25 3.36 -8.08 -7.51
N PHE A 26 2.08 -7.82 -7.76
CA PHE A 26 0.99 -8.74 -7.53
C PHE A 26 0.28 -9.09 -8.83
N LEU A 27 -0.19 -10.33 -8.93
CA LEU A 27 -1.13 -10.76 -9.96
C LEU A 27 -2.49 -10.99 -9.29
N LEU A 28 -3.55 -10.40 -9.83
CA LEU A 28 -4.90 -10.58 -9.32
C LEU A 28 -5.79 -11.25 -10.38
N LEU A 29 -6.63 -12.19 -9.93
CA LEU A 29 -7.74 -12.73 -10.69
C LEU A 29 -9.02 -12.51 -9.90
N HIS A 30 -9.98 -11.76 -10.44
CA HIS A 30 -11.22 -11.40 -9.74
C HIS A 30 -10.97 -10.86 -8.33
N ASP A 31 -10.05 -9.88 -8.24
CA ASP A 31 -9.62 -9.24 -6.97
C ASP A 31 -8.95 -10.19 -5.96
N ARG A 32 -8.54 -11.40 -6.38
CA ARG A 32 -7.82 -12.35 -5.53
C ARG A 32 -6.36 -12.47 -5.97
N GLU A 33 -5.47 -12.33 -5.00
CA GLU A 33 -4.04 -12.49 -5.21
C GLU A 33 -3.69 -13.93 -5.61
N LEU A 34 -2.93 -14.05 -6.71
CA LEU A 34 -2.38 -15.31 -7.19
C LEU A 34 -0.99 -15.52 -6.62
N ALA A 35 -0.74 -16.70 -6.06
CA ALA A 35 0.57 -17.06 -5.54
C ALA A 35 1.59 -17.21 -6.70
N ALA A 36 2.80 -16.68 -6.51
CA ALA A 36 3.83 -16.67 -7.54
C ALA A 36 4.33 -18.08 -7.94
N ASP A 37 4.23 -19.04 -7.02
CA ASP A 37 4.58 -20.45 -7.25
C ASP A 37 3.44 -21.27 -7.88
N ALA A 38 2.23 -20.71 -7.98
CA ALA A 38 1.12 -21.32 -8.69
C ALA A 38 1.39 -21.36 -10.20
N THR A 39 0.69 -22.23 -10.91
CA THR A 39 0.75 -22.32 -12.37
C THR A 39 -0.63 -22.03 -12.97
N ALA A 40 -0.67 -21.51 -14.19
CA ALA A 40 -1.93 -21.21 -14.86
C ALA A 40 -2.82 -22.47 -14.98
N GLY A 41 -2.22 -23.63 -15.26
CA GLY A 41 -2.95 -24.90 -15.31
C GLY A 41 -3.55 -25.33 -13.95
N ARG A 42 -2.83 -25.15 -12.83
CA ARG A 42 -3.35 -25.48 -11.48
C ARG A 42 -4.48 -24.54 -11.05
N LEU A 43 -4.45 -23.30 -11.54
CA LEU A 43 -5.48 -22.29 -11.28
C LEU A 43 -6.67 -22.42 -12.24
N GLY A 44 -6.59 -23.30 -13.25
CA GLY A 44 -7.63 -23.47 -14.26
C GLY A 44 -7.77 -22.28 -15.20
N LEU A 45 -6.71 -21.47 -15.35
CA LEU A 45 -6.73 -20.29 -16.21
C LEU A 45 -6.83 -20.71 -17.69
N GLY A 46 -7.87 -20.23 -18.36
CA GLY A 46 -8.08 -20.34 -19.79
C GLY A 46 -7.47 -19.17 -20.56
N VAL A 47 -7.48 -19.27 -21.89
CA VAL A 47 -6.91 -18.24 -22.79
C VAL A 47 -7.67 -16.91 -22.76
N ALA A 48 -8.90 -16.91 -22.27
CA ALA A 48 -9.75 -15.72 -22.20
C ALA A 48 -9.72 -15.05 -20.82
N ASP A 49 -9.07 -15.66 -19.83
CA ASP A 49 -9.03 -15.11 -18.48
C ASP A 49 -8.09 -13.91 -18.44
N ILE A 50 -8.54 -12.86 -17.74
CA ILE A 50 -7.80 -11.62 -17.57
C ILE A 50 -7.21 -11.62 -16.16
N VAL A 51 -5.89 -11.45 -16.09
CA VAL A 51 -5.15 -11.34 -14.84
C VAL A 51 -4.60 -9.92 -14.74
N ASP A 52 -4.95 -9.22 -13.67
CA ASP A 52 -4.46 -7.87 -13.41
C ASP A 52 -3.03 -7.91 -12.90
N TYR A 53 -2.16 -7.14 -13.53
CA TYR A 53 -0.77 -6.95 -13.11
C TYR A 53 -0.64 -5.66 -12.32
N ILE A 54 -0.37 -5.76 -11.01
CA ILE A 54 -0.30 -4.62 -10.11
C ILE A 54 1.15 -4.37 -9.67
N PRO A 55 1.85 -3.40 -10.27
CA PRO A 55 3.17 -3.00 -9.83
C PRO A 55 3.09 -2.09 -8.58
N CYS A 56 3.75 -2.48 -7.50
CA CYS A 56 3.88 -1.66 -6.30
C CYS A 56 5.12 -0.76 -6.38
N PHE A 57 4.89 0.46 -6.84
CA PHE A 57 5.93 1.49 -6.76
C PHE A 57 6.03 2.01 -5.33
N PRO A 58 7.26 2.12 -4.77
CA PRO A 58 7.42 3.00 -3.63
C PRO A 58 7.04 4.40 -4.11
N GLU A 59 6.26 5.15 -3.34
CA GLU A 59 6.18 6.59 -3.56
C GLU A 59 7.61 7.12 -3.60
N ASN A 60 8.01 7.78 -4.69
CA ASN A 60 9.30 8.45 -4.81
C ASN A 60 9.47 9.39 -3.61
N LYS A 61 10.19 8.90 -2.61
CA LYS A 61 10.76 9.72 -1.55
C LYS A 61 12.22 9.82 -1.88
N THR A 62 12.60 11.01 -2.32
CA THR A 62 13.92 11.58 -2.12
C THR A 62 14.47 11.06 -0.78
N SER A 63 15.43 10.13 -0.88
CA SER A 63 16.49 9.78 0.08
C SER A 63 16.82 8.28 0.03
N PRO A 64 18.10 7.92 -0.15
CA PRO A 64 18.57 6.55 -0.12
C PRO A 64 18.89 6.19 1.34
N GLU A 65 18.06 5.39 1.98
CA GLU A 65 18.52 4.61 3.15
C GLU A 65 17.50 3.54 3.50
N ASN A 66 17.94 2.29 3.32
CA ASN A 66 17.53 1.08 4.05
C ASN A 66 16.24 1.20 4.87
N LYS A 67 15.09 1.13 4.21
CA LYS A 67 13.86 0.73 4.87
C LYS A 67 13.59 -0.70 4.49
N THR A 68 14.09 -1.60 5.33
CA THR A 68 13.45 -2.88 5.60
C THR A 68 11.95 -2.62 5.58
N TYR A 69 11.24 -3.31 4.69
CA TYR A 69 9.79 -3.30 4.66
C TYR A 69 9.28 -3.90 5.96
N ASP A 70 9.23 -3.09 7.01
CA ASP A 70 8.52 -3.41 8.22
C ASP A 70 7.05 -3.41 7.83
N SER A 71 6.54 -4.61 7.52
CA SER A 71 5.19 -4.91 7.03
C SER A 71 4.09 -4.41 7.96
N GLY A 72 4.45 -3.88 9.14
CA GLY A 72 3.55 -3.25 10.09
C GLY A 72 3.43 -1.74 10.00
N ASN A 73 4.33 -0.99 9.35
CA ASN A 73 4.32 0.49 9.39
C ASN A 73 3.68 1.11 8.14
N MET A 74 2.74 2.03 8.35
CA MET A 74 2.07 2.83 7.32
C MET A 74 2.40 4.31 7.54
N GLN A 75 2.60 5.06 6.45
CA GLN A 75 2.74 6.51 6.52
C GLN A 75 1.45 7.18 6.08
N LEU A 76 0.89 8.02 6.95
CA LEU A 76 -0.32 8.78 6.71
C LEU A 76 0.03 10.26 6.56
N ARG A 77 -0.58 10.92 5.58
CA ARG A 77 -0.54 12.37 5.42
C ARG A 77 -1.81 12.95 6.03
N VAL A 78 -1.66 13.77 7.06
CA VAL A 78 -2.78 14.46 7.71
C VAL A 78 -2.71 15.92 7.32
N GLN A 79 -3.78 16.40 6.67
CA GLN A 79 -3.90 17.77 6.21
C GLN A 79 -5.03 18.46 6.96
N GLY A 80 -4.69 19.56 7.62
CA GLY A 80 -5.64 20.46 8.26
C GLY A 80 -6.37 21.33 7.23
N LYS A 81 -7.22 22.23 7.72
CA LYS A 81 -8.01 23.13 6.86
C LYS A 81 -7.12 24.05 6.01
N ASP A 82 -6.00 24.50 6.57
CA ASP A 82 -5.04 25.35 5.90
C ASP A 82 -3.97 24.53 5.19
N LYS A 83 -3.52 24.99 4.02
CA LYS A 83 -2.48 24.30 3.23
C LYS A 83 -1.14 24.16 3.96
N SER A 84 -0.88 25.01 4.95
CA SER A 84 0.30 24.95 5.81
C SER A 84 0.20 23.92 6.94
N SER A 85 -0.99 23.39 7.23
CA SER A 85 -1.25 22.45 8.33
C SER A 85 -1.16 20.99 7.88
N GLU A 86 -0.11 20.67 7.13
CA GLU A 86 0.15 19.33 6.62
C GLU A 86 1.31 18.66 7.36
N ILE A 87 1.11 17.41 7.77
CA ILE A 87 2.16 16.60 8.37
C ILE A 87 2.08 15.13 7.90
N LYS A 88 3.24 14.49 7.77
CA LYS A 88 3.36 13.05 7.51
C LYS A 88 3.65 12.34 8.82
N ILE A 89 2.79 11.41 9.22
CA ILE A 89 2.89 10.63 10.46
C ILE A 89 3.02 9.16 10.09
N THR A 90 4.04 8.48 10.61
CA THR A 90 4.19 7.03 10.48
C THR A 90 3.51 6.35 11.66
N VAL A 91 2.60 5.43 11.41
CA VAL A 91 1.85 4.65 12.41
C VAL A 91 1.94 3.17 12.08
N ARG A 92 1.70 2.29 13.05
CA ARG A 92 1.56 0.86 12.79
C ARG A 92 0.13 0.53 12.36
N LYS A 93 -0.04 -0.45 11.47
CA LYS A 93 -1.36 -0.89 10.96
C LYS A 93 -2.31 -1.36 12.07
N GLY A 94 -1.77 -1.88 13.17
CA GLY A 94 -2.54 -2.31 14.34
C GLY A 94 -2.63 -1.29 15.48
N GLU A 95 -2.05 -0.08 15.34
CA GLU A 95 -2.17 0.94 16.38
C GLU A 95 -3.55 1.60 16.37
N PRO A 96 -4.13 1.92 17.55
CA PRO A 96 -5.35 2.70 17.63
C PRO A 96 -5.22 4.05 16.92
N LEU A 97 -6.29 4.47 16.23
CA LEU A 97 -6.33 5.76 15.53
C LEU A 97 -6.07 6.96 16.46
N GLN A 98 -6.37 6.83 17.75
CA GLN A 98 -6.08 7.83 18.76
C GLN A 98 -4.58 8.23 18.78
N VAL A 99 -3.66 7.31 18.49
CA VAL A 99 -2.22 7.59 18.42
C VAL A 99 -1.92 8.61 17.32
N LEU A 100 -2.51 8.43 16.14
CA LEU A 100 -2.38 9.37 15.02
C LEU A 100 -2.93 10.76 15.40
N MET A 101 -4.13 10.79 15.98
CA MET A 101 -4.82 12.04 16.33
C MET A 101 -4.05 12.84 17.39
N ASN A 102 -3.51 12.17 18.41
CA ASN A 102 -2.70 12.80 19.44
C ASN A 102 -1.37 13.34 18.90
N ARG A 103 -0.71 12.58 18.02
CA ARG A 103 0.53 13.06 17.36
C ARG A 103 0.26 14.29 16.50
N TYR A 104 -0.86 14.32 15.79
CA TYR A 104 -1.27 15.50 15.03
C TYR A 104 -1.53 16.71 15.93
N ARG A 105 -2.26 16.54 17.05
CA ARG A 105 -2.50 17.63 18.03
C ARG A 105 -1.20 18.22 18.54
N GLN A 106 -0.30 17.37 19.01
CA GLN A 106 0.97 17.80 19.60
C GLN A 106 1.84 18.52 18.56
N ALA A 107 1.95 17.97 17.35
CA ALA A 107 2.78 18.55 16.30
C ALA A 107 2.27 19.90 15.78
N GLN A 108 0.96 20.15 15.87
CA GLN A 108 0.34 21.41 15.45
C GLN A 108 0.06 22.36 16.63
N GLY A 109 0.40 21.98 17.87
CA GLY A 109 0.13 22.78 19.07
C GLY A 109 -1.36 23.00 19.37
N LEU A 110 -2.21 22.04 19.00
CA LEU A 110 -3.67 22.16 19.07
C LEU A 110 -4.25 21.48 20.32
N ASP A 111 -3.48 21.32 21.40
CA ASP A 111 -3.83 20.52 22.58
C ASP A 111 -5.11 20.98 23.31
N ARG A 112 -5.54 22.22 23.09
CA ARG A 112 -6.74 22.81 23.70
C ARG A 112 -7.93 22.90 22.75
N LEU A 113 -7.78 22.44 21.51
CA LEU A 113 -8.80 22.59 20.47
C LEU A 113 -9.48 21.25 20.19
N LYS A 114 -10.80 21.31 20.03
CA LYS A 114 -11.58 20.16 19.57
C LYS A 114 -11.27 19.92 18.10
N LEU A 115 -10.58 18.82 17.81
CA LEU A 115 -10.30 18.39 16.45
C LEU A 115 -11.34 17.40 15.96
N VAL A 116 -11.63 17.46 14.66
CA VAL A 116 -12.50 16.52 13.96
C VAL A 116 -11.70 15.97 12.79
N PHE A 117 -11.65 14.64 12.67
CA PHE A 117 -10.88 13.94 11.66
C PHE A 117 -11.84 13.25 10.67
N PRO A 118 -12.21 13.91 9.56
CA PRO A 118 -12.99 13.27 8.51
C PRO A 118 -12.13 12.30 7.71
N PHE A 119 -12.67 11.12 7.42
CA PHE A 119 -12.07 10.12 6.54
C PHE A 119 -13.18 9.35 5.82
N ASP A 120 -13.11 9.32 4.48
CA ASP A 120 -14.04 8.59 3.62
C ASP A 120 -15.54 8.86 3.92
N GLY A 121 -15.89 10.13 4.10
CA GLY A 121 -17.26 10.56 4.40
C GLY A 121 -17.72 10.32 5.85
N GLN A 122 -16.88 9.72 6.71
CA GLN A 122 -17.17 9.49 8.12
C GLN A 122 -16.28 10.35 9.02
N THR A 123 -16.74 10.63 10.23
CA THR A 123 -15.88 11.24 11.26
C THR A 123 -15.23 10.15 12.07
N LEU A 124 -13.91 10.12 12.08
CA LEU A 124 -13.15 9.21 12.92
C LEU A 124 -13.35 9.59 14.39
N ILE A 125 -13.65 8.60 15.22
CA ILE A 125 -13.80 8.73 16.67
C ILE A 125 -12.53 8.26 17.37
N GLU A 126 -12.14 8.95 18.45
CA GLU A 126 -11.13 8.45 19.36
C GLU A 126 -11.70 7.23 20.07
N THR A 127 -11.21 6.05 19.71
CA THR A 127 -11.53 4.79 20.39
C THR A 127 -10.26 4.21 20.98
#